data_AF-A0A8T4X164-F1
#
_entry.id   AF-A0A8T4X164-F1
#
_cell.length_a   1.000
_cell.length_b   1.000
_cell.length_c   1.000
_cell.angle_alpha   90.00
_cell.angle_beta   90.00
_cell.angle_gamma   90.00
#
_symmetry.space_group_name_H-M   'P 1'
#
loop_
_entity.id
_entity.type
_entity.pdbx_description
1 polymer ?
#
loop_
_entity_poly.entity_id
_entity_poly.type
_entity_poly.pdbx_seq_one_letter_code
_entity_poly.pdbx_strand_id
1 'polypeptide(L)'
;GTTVAVDWDSCIAAGSCMSVCPVQTFQWYRTEQDIPAKDVVGKVFEGTGKTEQDERLDHTDKSQPIREHDCTVCMACQEICPTGAIRIEQANLEWHEKAAGTFVKMTGGGNPHAHD
;
A
#
# COMPACT_ATOMS: atom_id res chain seq x y z
N GLY A 1 -3.48 2.47 -5.25
CA GLY A 1 -4.49 1.54 -4.76
C GLY A 1 -5.84 2.20 -4.78
N THR A 2 -6.80 1.64 -4.06
CA THR A 2 -8.14 2.19 -3.86
C THR A 2 -8.25 2.98 -2.55
N THR A 3 -7.73 2.45 -1.44
CA THR A 3 -7.72 3.02 -0.08
C THR A 3 -6.39 3.67 0.26
N VAL A 4 -5.28 3.16 -0.31
CA VAL A 4 -3.91 3.66 -0.14
C VAL A 4 -3.28 3.79 -1.52
N ALA A 5 -2.74 4.96 -1.82
CA ALA A 5 -2.03 5.22 -3.07
C ALA A 5 -0.71 5.93 -2.82
N VAL A 6 0.25 5.66 -3.70
CA VAL A 6 1.53 6.36 -3.78
C VAL A 6 1.58 7.01 -5.15
N ASP A 7 1.72 8.32 -5.19
CA ASP A 7 2.05 9.06 -6.40
C ASP A 7 3.52 8.81 -6.75
N TRP A 8 3.77 8.06 -7.82
CA TRP A 8 5.13 7.70 -8.22
C TRP A 8 5.89 8.87 -8.85
N ASP A 9 5.20 9.88 -9.37
CA ASP A 9 5.83 11.09 -9.89
C ASP A 9 6.43 11.91 -8.74
N SER A 10 5.77 11.90 -7.58
CA SER A 10 6.23 12.57 -6.36
C SER A 10 7.08 11.68 -5.43
N CYS A 11 7.08 10.36 -5.63
CA CYS A 11 7.81 9.44 -4.77
C CYS A 11 9.31 9.47 -5.08
N ILE A 12 10.12 9.92 -4.13
CA ILE A 12 11.59 9.95 -4.26
C ILE A 12 12.28 8.65 -3.81
N ALA A 13 11.52 7.56 -3.65
CA ALA A 13 12.01 6.29 -3.14
C ALA A 13 12.75 6.39 -1.78
N ALA A 14 12.29 7.28 -0.90
CA ALA A 14 12.91 7.49 0.41
C ALA A 14 12.76 6.30 1.36
N GLY A 15 11.73 5.46 1.20
CA GLY A 15 11.55 4.24 2.01
C GLY A 15 10.93 4.42 3.39
N SER A 16 10.77 5.66 3.88
CA SER A 16 10.22 5.95 5.22
C SER A 16 8.83 5.34 5.49
N CYS A 17 8.02 5.15 4.45
CA CYS A 17 6.72 4.49 4.58
C CYS A 17 6.81 3.01 4.94
N MET A 18 7.89 2.32 4.54
CA MET A 18 8.09 0.89 4.83
C MET A 18 8.57 0.67 6.26
N SER A 19 9.39 1.58 6.79
CA SER A 19 9.90 1.48 8.17
C SER A 19 8.83 1.80 9.22
N VAL A 20 7.86 2.66 8.89
CA VAL A 20 6.80 3.06 9.83
C VAL A 20 5.54 2.20 9.74
N CYS A 21 5.34 1.45 8.65
CA CYS A 21 4.10 0.69 8.46
C CYS A 21 4.09 -0.58 9.33
N PRO A 22 3.19 -0.68 10.33
CA PRO A 22 3.19 -1.80 11.27
C PRO A 22 2.78 -3.13 10.64
N VAL A 23 2.07 -3.07 9.52
CA VAL A 23 1.53 -4.20 8.76
C VAL A 23 2.27 -4.41 7.44
N GLN A 24 3.35 -3.65 7.20
CA GLN A 24 4.20 -3.77 6.02
C GLN A 24 3.40 -3.76 4.68
N THR A 25 2.44 -2.85 4.55
CA THR A 25 1.60 -2.66 3.34
C THR A 25 2.43 -2.41 2.08
N PHE A 26 3.57 -1.73 2.22
CA PHE A 26 4.40 -1.28 1.11
C PHE A 26 5.52 -2.25 0.80
N GLN A 27 5.84 -2.37 -0.48
CA GLN A 27 7.00 -3.08 -0.98
C GLN A 27 7.62 -2.28 -2.13
N TRP A 28 8.90 -2.53 -2.42
CA TRP A 28 9.61 -1.82 -3.48
C TRP A 28 9.12 -2.28 -4.85
N TYR A 29 8.81 -1.31 -5.69
CA TYR A 29 8.33 -1.49 -7.05
C TYR A 29 9.41 -1.15 -8.05
N ARG A 30 10.40 -2.03 -8.07
CA ARG A 30 11.17 -2.34 -9.27
C ARG A 30 11.64 -3.75 -9.06
N THR A 31 10.96 -4.64 -9.75
CA THR A 31 11.54 -5.92 -10.07
C THR A 31 12.73 -5.68 -10.98
N GLU A 32 13.68 -6.60 -11.08
CA GLU A 32 14.96 -6.43 -11.81
C GLU A 32 14.82 -5.96 -13.26
N GLN A 33 13.62 -6.12 -13.81
CA GLN A 33 13.19 -5.57 -15.08
C GLN A 33 12.44 -4.26 -14.81
N ASP A 34 12.96 -3.17 -15.36
CA ASP A 34 12.36 -1.83 -15.34
C ASP A 34 11.10 -1.78 -16.21
N ILE A 35 10.01 -2.35 -15.71
CA ILE A 35 8.75 -2.49 -16.45
C ILE A 35 7.56 -1.99 -15.63
N PRO A 36 6.56 -1.35 -16.26
CA PRO A 36 5.35 -0.89 -15.60
C PRO A 36 4.57 -2.00 -14.92
N ALA A 37 3.72 -1.63 -13.95
CA ALA A 37 3.02 -2.61 -13.13
C ALA A 37 1.99 -3.49 -13.82
N LYS A 38 1.53 -3.05 -14.98
CA LYS A 38 0.68 -3.84 -15.86
C LYS A 38 1.43 -4.96 -16.59
N ASP A 39 2.75 -4.85 -16.69
CA ASP A 39 3.59 -5.70 -17.54
C ASP A 39 4.43 -6.71 -16.73
N VAL A 40 4.33 -6.71 -15.39
CA VAL A 40 5.07 -7.65 -14.51
C VAL A 40 4.48 -9.06 -14.48
N VAL A 41 3.20 -9.22 -14.80
CA VAL A 41 2.53 -10.54 -14.76
C VAL A 41 3.13 -11.45 -15.85
N GLY A 42 3.71 -12.58 -15.44
CA GLY A 42 4.33 -13.55 -16.35
C GLY A 42 5.81 -13.29 -16.65
N LYS A 43 6.45 -12.35 -15.94
CA LYS A 43 7.90 -12.12 -16.03
C LYS A 43 8.66 -12.97 -15.02
N VAL A 44 9.85 -13.42 -15.42
CA VAL A 44 10.79 -14.15 -14.54
C VAL A 44 11.84 -13.17 -14.05
N PHE A 45 11.95 -13.06 -12.73
CA PHE A 45 12.89 -12.19 -12.03
C PHE A 45 14.03 -13.08 -11.51
N GLU A 46 15.30 -12.73 -11.77
CA GLU A 46 16.47 -13.51 -11.34
C GLU A 46 16.75 -13.42 -9.82
N GLY A 47 15.96 -12.63 -9.09
CA GLY A 47 16.10 -12.34 -7.67
C GLY A 47 17.27 -11.42 -7.33
N THR A 48 17.85 -10.72 -8.30
CA THR A 48 19.05 -9.88 -8.10
C THR A 48 18.77 -8.49 -7.50
N GLY A 49 17.50 -8.15 -7.29
CA GLY A 49 17.10 -6.90 -6.66
C GLY A 49 17.58 -6.82 -5.21
N LYS A 50 18.12 -5.65 -4.80
CA LYS A 50 18.47 -5.38 -3.41
C LYS A 50 17.18 -5.19 -2.59
N THR A 51 17.13 -5.69 -1.36
CA THR A 51 15.98 -5.49 -0.44
C THR A 51 16.17 -4.32 0.51
N GLU A 52 17.43 -3.97 0.78
CA GLU A 52 17.81 -2.93 1.73
C GLU A 52 17.58 -1.52 1.17
N GLN A 53 17.15 -0.61 2.04
CA GLN A 53 16.82 0.78 1.71
C GLN A 53 18.05 1.57 1.19
N ASP A 54 19.21 1.37 1.81
CA ASP A 54 20.44 2.12 1.50
C ASP A 54 21.28 1.50 0.38
N GLU A 55 20.91 0.30 -0.08
CA GLU A 55 21.63 -0.41 -1.16
C GLU A 55 20.98 -0.22 -2.54
N ARG A 56 20.09 0.77 -2.68
CA ARG A 56 19.36 1.05 -3.93
C ARG A 56 20.21 1.85 -4.92
N LEU A 57 20.34 1.33 -6.13
CA LEU A 57 21.28 1.84 -7.14
C LEU A 57 20.83 3.15 -7.80
N ASP A 58 19.52 3.44 -7.84
CA ASP A 58 19.00 4.55 -8.67
C ASP A 58 17.71 5.23 -8.14
N HIS A 59 17.21 4.88 -6.95
CA HIS A 59 15.99 5.50 -6.35
C HIS A 59 14.75 5.52 -7.27
N THR A 60 14.74 4.64 -8.26
CA THR A 60 13.62 4.45 -9.18
C THR A 60 12.60 3.47 -8.63
N ASP A 61 13.01 2.62 -7.69
CA ASP A 61 12.16 1.64 -7.03
C ASP A 61 11.16 2.40 -6.16
N LYS A 62 9.96 2.64 -6.68
CA LYS A 62 8.95 3.39 -5.95
C LYS A 62 8.29 2.49 -4.92
N SER A 63 7.87 3.06 -3.80
CA SER A 63 7.06 2.29 -2.85
C SER A 63 5.69 1.99 -3.47
N GLN A 64 5.29 0.72 -3.45
CA GLN A 64 3.96 0.30 -3.88
C GLN A 64 3.21 -0.38 -2.74
N PRO A 65 1.96 0.01 -2.44
CA PRO A 65 1.13 -0.66 -1.46
C PRO A 65 0.59 -1.98 -2.04
N ILE A 66 1.43 -3.01 -2.15
CA ILE A 66 1.05 -4.33 -2.71
C ILE A 66 0.05 -5.03 -1.78
N ARG A 67 0.21 -4.88 -0.46
CA ARG A 67 -0.68 -5.45 0.56
C ARG A 67 -1.64 -4.39 1.10
N GLU A 68 -2.27 -3.66 0.18
CA GLU A 68 -3.21 -2.60 0.52
C GLU A 68 -4.36 -3.07 1.41
N HIS A 69 -4.82 -4.30 1.23
CA HIS A 69 -5.85 -4.95 2.04
C HIS A 69 -5.50 -5.03 3.53
N ASP A 70 -4.21 -5.11 3.86
CA ASP A 70 -3.77 -5.22 5.25
C ASP A 70 -3.65 -3.85 5.92
N CYS A 71 -3.85 -2.75 5.19
CA CYS A 71 -3.72 -1.40 5.72
C CYS A 71 -4.73 -1.12 6.83
N THR A 72 -4.22 -0.72 7.99
CA THR A 72 -5.04 -0.35 9.16
C THR A 72 -5.46 1.12 9.18
N VAL A 73 -5.21 1.87 8.10
CA VAL A 73 -5.55 3.30 7.97
C VAL A 73 -4.94 4.16 9.11
N CYS A 74 -3.76 3.78 9.61
CA CYS A 74 -3.12 4.46 10.74
C CYS A 74 -2.45 5.81 10.40
N MET A 75 -2.41 6.17 9.11
CA MET A 75 -1.85 7.42 8.57
C MET A 75 -0.34 7.67 8.79
N ALA A 76 0.36 6.82 9.55
CA ALA A 76 1.79 7.02 9.84
C ALA A 76 2.68 7.14 8.59
N CYS A 77 2.38 6.38 7.53
CA CYS A 77 3.12 6.46 6.26
C CYS A 77 2.88 7.77 5.49
N GLN A 78 1.70 8.37 5.64
CA GLN A 78 1.37 9.66 5.02
C GLN A 78 2.13 10.81 5.70
N GLU A 79 2.27 10.75 7.02
CA GLU A 79 2.96 11.79 7.81
C GLU A 79 4.48 11.75 7.64
N ILE A 80 5.09 10.56 7.57
CA ILE A 80 6.55 10.44 7.43
C ILE A 80 7.05 10.66 5.99
N CYS A 81 6.14 10.73 5.00
CA CYS A 81 6.52 10.86 3.61
C CYS A 81 7.09 12.27 3.34
N PRO A 82 8.38 12.41 2.97
CA PRO A 82 9.01 13.72 2.83
C PRO A 82 8.43 14.58 1.70
N THR A 83 7.81 13.96 0.70
CA THR A 83 7.21 14.63 -0.44
C THR A 83 5.68 14.65 -0.40
N GLY A 84 5.06 14.05 0.62
CA GLY A 84 3.60 13.94 0.68
C GLY A 84 2.98 13.11 -0.45
N ALA A 85 3.76 12.20 -1.05
CA ALA A 85 3.35 11.35 -2.17
C ALA A 85 2.32 10.27 -1.79
N ILE A 86 2.09 10.02 -0.50
CA ILE A 86 1.21 8.96 -0.03
C ILE A 86 -0.13 9.54 0.40
N ARG A 87 -1.21 8.91 -0.05
CA ARG A 87 -2.59 9.25 0.34
C ARG A 87 -3.32 8.02 0.84
N ILE A 88 -3.95 8.18 1.99
CA ILE A 88 -4.85 7.18 2.59
C ILE A 88 -6.26 7.79 2.64
N GLU A 89 -7.25 7.11 2.08
CA GLU A 89 -8.64 7.52 2.07
C GLU A 89 -9.52 6.44 2.70
N GLN A 90 -10.01 6.69 3.91
CA GLN A 90 -10.86 5.75 4.64
C GLN A 90 -12.22 5.57 3.96
N ALA A 91 -12.73 6.62 3.30
CA ALA A 91 -14.01 6.53 2.58
C ALA A 91 -13.98 5.50 1.44
N ASN A 92 -12.79 5.11 0.97
CA ASN A 92 -12.63 4.12 -0.09
C ASN A 92 -12.59 2.67 0.41
N LEU A 93 -12.66 2.43 1.73
CA LEU A 93 -12.56 1.08 2.30
C LEU A 93 -13.68 0.16 1.79
N GLU A 94 -14.93 0.63 1.74
CA GLU A 94 -16.05 -0.14 1.20
C GLU A 94 -15.80 -0.55 -0.26
N TRP A 95 -15.28 0.36 -1.08
CA TRP A 95 -14.97 0.09 -2.48
C TRP A 95 -13.82 -0.89 -2.64
N HIS A 96 -12.81 -0.79 -1.76
CA HIS A 96 -11.71 -1.74 -1.70
C HIS A 96 -12.19 -3.15 -1.35
N GLU A 97 -12.97 -3.29 -0.29
CA GLU A 97 -13.53 -4.58 0.15
C GLU A 97 -14.44 -5.18 -0.93
N LYS A 98 -15.22 -4.34 -1.63
CA LYS A 98 -16.04 -4.79 -2.77
C LYS A 98 -15.18 -5.29 -3.93
N ALA A 99 -14.10 -4.58 -4.28
CA ALA A 99 -13.18 -5.00 -5.32
C ALA A 99 -12.38 -6.26 -4.94
N ALA A 100 -12.05 -6.42 -3.66
CA ALA A 100 -11.38 -7.59 -3.11
C ALA A 100 -12.32 -8.80 -2.90
N GLY A 101 -13.64 -8.60 -2.97
CA GLY A 101 -14.64 -9.63 -2.71
C GLY A 101 -14.81 -9.98 -1.23
N THR A 102 -14.28 -9.16 -0.32
CA THR A 102 -14.33 -9.36 1.15
C THR A 102 -15.40 -8.53 1.85
N PHE A 103 -16.14 -7.71 1.12
CA PHE A 103 -17.18 -6.84 1.69
C PHE A 103 -18.28 -7.61 2.41
N VAL A 104 -18.44 -7.36 3.71
CA VAL A 104 -19.55 -7.88 4.53
C VAL A 104 -20.42 -6.73 4.98
N LYS A 105 -21.67 -6.70 4.51
CA LYS A 105 -22.67 -5.73 5.02
C LYS A 105 -23.03 -6.10 6.45
N MET A 106 -22.47 -5.38 7.41
CA MET A 106 -22.90 -5.49 8.82
C MET A 106 -24.34 -4.99 8.93
N THR A 107 -25.30 -5.91 9.03
CA THR A 107 -26.68 -5.60 9.40
C THR A 107 -26.73 -5.53 10.92
N GLY A 108 -27.01 -4.34 11.48
CA GLY A 108 -27.14 -4.16 12.92
C GLY A 108 -28.18 -5.11 13.50
N GLY A 109 -27.75 -6.04 14.35
CA GLY A 109 -28.63 -6.80 15.23
C GLY A 109 -29.08 -5.91 16.38
N GLY A 110 -30.37 -5.98 16.75
CA GLY A 110 -30.94 -5.17 17.82
C GLY A 110 -30.14 -5.28 19.13
N ASN A 111 -29.96 -4.16 19.82
CA ASN A 111 -29.26 -4.10 21.10
C ASN A 111 -29.95 -5.02 22.12
N PRO A 112 -29.33 -6.12 22.57
CA PRO A 112 -29.93 -7.06 23.52
C PRO A 112 -30.09 -6.46 24.93
N HIS A 113 -29.58 -5.25 25.16
CA HIS A 113 -29.69 -4.48 26.40
C HIS A 113 -30.55 -3.21 26.25
N ALA A 114 -31.31 -3.07 25.15
CA ALA A 114 -32.38 -2.09 25.09
C ALA A 114 -33.53 -2.60 25.97
N HIS A 115 -33.63 -2.06 27.18
CA HIS A 115 -34.81 -2.20 28.04
C HIS A 115 -35.54 -0.84 27.99
N ASP A 116 -36.87 -0.88 27.89
CA ASP A 116 -37.76 0.30 27.81
C ASP A 116 -37.61 1.27 28.98
#